data_AF-A0A7X2MH72-F1
#
_entry.id   AF-A0A7X2MH72-F1
#
_cell.length_a   1.000
_cell.length_b   1.000
_cell.length_c   1.000
_cell.angle_alpha   90.00
_cell.angle_beta   90.00
_cell.angle_gamma   90.00
#
_symmetry.space_group_name_H-M   'P 1'
#
loop_
_entity.id
_entity.type
_entity.pdbx_description
1 polymer ?
#
loop_
_entity_poly.entity_id
_entity_poly.type
_entity_poly.pdbx_seq_one_letter_code
_entity_poly.pdbx_strand_id
1 'polypeptide(L)'
;DWAYDKIGYLGTNTPIDKCYKCGFQGEFKPTARGFECPKCGNHDPKTCDCVKRTCGYLGNPLQRPMVHGRHVEIASRAKNLMNGMAEDEQ
;
A
#
# COMPACT_ATOMS: atom_id res chain seq x y z
N ASP A 1 0.70 6.52 24.20
CA ASP A 1 0.50 5.81 22.92
C ASP A 1 -0.05 6.86 21.95
N TRP A 2 0.75 7.36 20.99
CA TRP A 2 0.53 8.69 20.38
C TRP A 2 -0.88 8.84 19.80
N ALA A 3 -1.37 7.81 19.11
CA ALA A 3 -2.68 7.84 18.49
C ALA A 3 -3.83 7.81 19.52
N TYR A 4 -3.73 6.98 20.56
CA TYR A 4 -4.76 6.87 21.60
C TYR A 4 -4.91 8.17 22.42
N ASP A 5 -3.82 8.90 22.62
CA ASP A 5 -3.82 10.13 23.41
C ASP A 5 -4.26 11.38 22.61
N LYS A 6 -4.21 11.33 21.27
CA LYS A 6 -4.30 12.53 20.40
C LYS A 6 -5.33 12.46 19.28
N ILE A 7 -5.85 11.29 18.91
CA ILE A 7 -6.70 11.13 17.72
C ILE A 7 -8.06 10.51 18.09
N GLY A 8 -9.15 11.10 17.62
CA GLY A 8 -10.51 10.58 17.83
C GLY A 8 -10.91 9.41 16.92
N TYR A 9 -10.14 9.13 15.86
CA TYR A 9 -10.36 8.01 14.94
C TYR A 9 -9.03 7.56 14.33
N LEU A 10 -8.72 6.27 14.49
CA LEU A 10 -7.52 5.64 13.94
C LEU A 10 -7.93 4.47 13.04
N GLY A 11 -7.28 4.36 11.88
CA GLY A 11 -7.39 3.20 11.00
C GLY A 11 -6.01 2.75 10.55
N THR A 12 -5.76 1.44 10.61
CA THR A 12 -4.49 0.84 10.18
C THR A 12 -4.62 0.28 8.78
N ASN A 13 -3.63 0.55 7.94
CA ASN A 13 -3.53 -0.07 6.62
C ASN A 13 -2.71 -1.35 6.72
N THR A 14 -3.27 -2.45 6.25
CA THR A 14 -2.60 -3.75 6.18
C THR A 14 -2.45 -4.14 4.71
N PRO A 15 -1.31 -4.70 4.28
CA PRO A 15 -1.18 -5.23 2.93
C PRO A 15 -2.13 -6.42 2.76
N ILE A 16 -3.00 -6.35 1.77
CA ILE A 16 -4.02 -7.37 1.48
C ILE A 16 -3.97 -7.81 0.01
N ASP A 17 -2.83 -7.62 -0.66
CA ASP A 17 -2.70 -7.92 -2.08
C ASP A 17 -2.67 -9.45 -2.30
N LYS A 18 -3.33 -9.92 -3.36
CA LYS A 18 -3.46 -11.34 -3.70
C LYS A 18 -3.12 -11.60 -5.16
N CYS A 19 -2.22 -12.55 -5.38
CA CYS A 19 -1.90 -13.05 -6.71
C CYS A 19 -2.63 -14.37 -6.98
N TYR A 20 -3.56 -14.38 -7.94
CA TYR A 20 -4.32 -15.59 -8.29
C TYR A 20 -3.52 -16.61 -9.09
N LYS A 21 -2.41 -16.21 -9.74
CA LYS A 21 -1.53 -17.14 -10.48
C LYS A 21 -0.69 -18.06 -9.59
N CYS A 22 -0.07 -17.52 -8.54
CA CYS A 22 0.90 -18.26 -7.71
C CYS A 22 0.46 -18.42 -6.25
N GLY A 23 -0.72 -17.90 -5.88
CA GLY A 23 -1.30 -17.98 -4.54
C GLY A 23 -0.69 -17.04 -3.50
N PHE A 24 0.24 -16.15 -3.88
CA PHE A 24 0.86 -15.19 -2.96
C PHE A 24 -0.19 -14.25 -2.35
N GLN A 25 -0.09 -14.02 -1.05
CA GLN A 25 -0.87 -13.07 -0.27
C GLN A 25 0.11 -12.24 0.57
N GLY A 26 0.04 -10.93 0.49
CA GLY A 26 1.00 -10.04 1.15
C GLY A 26 1.19 -8.76 0.36
N GLU A 27 2.26 -8.02 0.63
CA GLU A 27 2.55 -6.78 -0.08
C GLU A 27 3.11 -7.05 -1.48
N PHE A 28 2.48 -6.46 -2.49
CA PHE A 28 3.05 -6.43 -3.83
C PHE A 28 4.21 -5.44 -3.93
N LYS A 29 5.19 -5.79 -4.76
CA LYS A 29 6.36 -4.95 -4.98
C LYS A 29 5.97 -3.72 -5.82
N PRO A 30 6.29 -2.49 -5.38
CA PRO A 30 6.11 -1.29 -6.19
C PRO A 30 7.15 -1.24 -7.32
N THR A 31 6.73 -0.72 -8.46
CA THR A 31 7.55 -0.52 -9.66
C THR A 31 7.26 0.85 -10.25
N ALA A 32 8.12 1.33 -11.16
CA ALA A 32 7.87 2.58 -11.89
C ALA A 32 6.56 2.59 -12.70
N ARG A 33 5.95 1.43 -12.96
CA ARG A 33 4.73 1.29 -13.78
C ARG A 33 3.52 0.78 -13.00
N GLY A 34 3.60 0.66 -11.67
CA GLY A 34 2.53 0.11 -10.84
C GLY A 34 3.05 -0.94 -9.86
N PHE A 35 2.36 -2.06 -9.72
CA PHE A 35 2.69 -3.10 -8.75
C PHE A 35 2.85 -4.47 -9.41
N GLU A 36 3.69 -5.32 -8.83
CA GLU A 36 3.86 -6.70 -9.29
C GLU A 36 3.93 -7.69 -8.12
N CYS A 37 3.46 -8.91 -8.35
CA CYS A 37 3.60 -9.98 -7.38
C CYS A 37 5.10 -10.28 -7.17
N PRO A 38 5.62 -10.22 -5.93
CA PRO A 38 7.05 -10.41 -5.66
C PRO A 38 7.52 -11.85 -5.91
N LYS A 39 6.59 -12.81 -5.91
CA LYS A 39 6.90 -14.24 -6.10
C LYS A 39 7.01 -14.65 -7.57
N CYS A 40 6.21 -14.08 -8.46
CA CYS A 40 6.13 -14.53 -9.86
C CYS A 40 6.05 -13.40 -10.90
N GLY A 41 6.19 -12.14 -10.49
CA GLY A 41 6.16 -10.97 -11.38
C GLY A 41 4.79 -10.66 -12.00
N ASN A 42 3.70 -11.26 -11.50
CA ASN A 42 2.38 -11.03 -12.07
C ASN A 42 1.90 -9.60 -11.80
N HIS A 43 1.54 -8.88 -12.86
CA HIS A 43 1.04 -7.51 -12.83
C HIS A 43 -0.27 -7.36 -13.63
N ASP A 44 -0.87 -8.47 -14.08
CA ASP A 44 -2.12 -8.47 -14.83
C ASP A 44 -3.31 -8.18 -13.89
N PRO A 45 -4.08 -7.08 -14.09
CA PRO A 45 -5.19 -6.70 -13.23
C PRO A 45 -6.35 -7.71 -13.19
N LYS A 46 -6.43 -8.65 -14.13
CA LYS A 46 -7.44 -9.74 -14.11
C LYS A 46 -7.05 -10.90 -13.19
N THR A 47 -5.76 -11.03 -12.90
CA THR A 47 -5.21 -12.16 -12.14
C THR A 47 -4.40 -11.73 -10.91
N CYS A 48 -4.49 -10.44 -10.56
CA CYS A 48 -3.97 -9.83 -9.34
C CYS A 48 -5.02 -8.91 -8.73
N ASP A 49 -5.15 -8.96 -7.42
CA ASP A 49 -5.86 -7.95 -6.66
C ASP A 49 -4.85 -7.20 -5.79
N CYS A 50 -4.44 -6.01 -6.22
CA CYS A 50 -3.60 -5.11 -5.44
C CYS A 50 -4.55 -4.06 -4.87
N VAL A 51 -4.71 -4.01 -3.54
CA VAL A 51 -5.71 -3.14 -2.91
C VAL A 51 -5.02 -2.29 -1.86
N LYS A 52 -5.11 -0.97 -2.03
CA LYS A 52 -4.46 0.01 -1.16
C LYS A 52 -5.48 1.06 -0.71
N ARG A 53 -5.38 1.49 0.55
CA ARG A 53 -6.14 2.65 1.05
C ARG A 53 -5.31 3.90 0.87
N THR A 54 -5.58 4.65 -0.19
CA THR A 54 -4.82 5.87 -0.49
C THR A 54 -5.50 7.08 0.12
N CYS A 55 -6.78 7.31 -0.17
CA CYS A 55 -7.54 8.53 0.11
C CYS A 55 -8.73 8.35 1.07
N GLY A 56 -8.74 7.26 1.86
CA GLY A 56 -9.80 6.95 2.82
C GLY A 56 -10.64 5.73 2.42
N TYR A 57 -10.74 5.42 1.12
CA TYR A 57 -11.35 4.19 0.61
C TYR A 57 -10.31 3.19 0.13
N LEU A 58 -10.70 1.91 0.07
CA LEU A 58 -9.92 0.85 -0.56
C LEU A 58 -10.10 0.94 -2.08
N GLY A 59 -9.00 0.93 -2.82
CA GLY A 59 -9.01 0.95 -4.28
C GLY A 59 -7.88 0.13 -4.88
N ASN A 60 -8.02 -0.24 -6.14
CA ASN A 60 -7.05 -1.09 -6.84
C ASN A 60 -6.17 -0.26 -7.80
N PRO A 61 -4.91 0.05 -7.45
CA PRO A 61 -4.02 0.85 -8.28
C PRO A 61 -3.60 0.19 -9.59
N LEU A 62 -3.76 -1.13 -9.76
CA LEU A 62 -3.51 -1.79 -11.05
C LEU A 62 -4.63 -1.52 -12.06
N GLN A 63 -5.87 -1.36 -11.58
CA GLN A 63 -7.01 -1.01 -12.43
C GLN A 63 -7.16 0.49 -12.65
N ARG A 64 -6.88 1.29 -11.61
CA ARG A 64 -6.92 2.76 -11.67
C ARG A 64 -5.63 3.31 -11.07
N PRO A 65 -4.62 3.59 -11.91
CA PRO A 65 -3.33 4.09 -11.45
C PRO A 65 -3.47 5.35 -10.61
N MET A 66 -2.66 5.44 -9.55
CA MET A 66 -2.61 6.62 -8.70
C MET A 66 -2.07 7.82 -9.48
N VAL A 67 -2.70 8.98 -9.32
CA VAL A 67 -2.25 10.23 -9.96
C VAL A 67 -0.96 10.74 -9.32
N HIS A 68 -0.12 11.43 -10.08
CA HIS A 68 1.19 11.92 -9.62
C HIS A 68 1.10 12.78 -8.34
N GLY A 69 0.20 13.77 -8.32
CA GLY A 69 0.02 14.64 -7.15
C GLY A 69 -0.37 13.88 -5.87
N ARG A 70 -1.06 12.74 -6.00
CA ARG A 70 -1.41 11.90 -4.84
C ARG A 70 -0.19 11.22 -4.23
N HIS A 71 0.75 10.78 -5.05
CA HIS A 71 2.00 10.20 -4.54
C HIS A 71 2.82 11.23 -3.78
N VAL A 72 2.92 12.45 -4.34
CA VAL A 72 3.64 13.55 -3.70
C VAL A 72 3.02 13.89 -2.34
N GLU A 73 1.68 13.95 -2.25
CA GLU A 73 0.99 14.20 -0.99
C GLU A 73 1.18 13.07 0.02
N ILE A 74 1.09 11.80 -0.38
CA ILE A 74 1.28 10.67 0.55
C ILE A 74 2.71 10.65 1.10
N ALA A 75 3.70 10.90 0.24
CA ALA A 75 5.12 10.90 0.62
C ALA A 75 5.47 12.05 1.59
N SER A 76 4.74 13.17 1.57
CA SER A 76 4.99 14.31 2.45
C SER A 76 4.34 14.19 3.83
N ARG A 77 3.59 13.12 4.11
CA ARG A 77 2.92 12.91 5.41
C ARG A 77 3.93 12.65 6.52
N ALA A 78 3.80 13.39 7.62
CA ALA A 78 4.57 13.13 8.83
C ALA A 78 4.18 11.79 9.46
N LYS A 79 5.17 10.93 9.75
CA LYS A 79 4.98 9.62 10.37
C LYS A 79 5.34 9.70 11.85
N ASN A 80 4.36 9.53 12.73
CA ASN A 80 4.55 9.54 14.19
C ASN A 80 4.87 8.13 14.70
N LEU A 81 5.98 7.56 14.24
CA LEU A 81 6.43 6.22 14.64
C LEU A 81 7.38 6.29 15.84
N MET A 82 7.45 5.22 16.63
CA MET A 82 8.45 5.10 17.69
C MET A 82 9.83 4.81 17.08
N ASN A 83 10.91 5.30 17.70
CA ASN A 83 12.27 5.02 17.26
C ASN A 83 12.50 3.49 17.14
N GLY A 84 12.96 3.04 15.97
CA GLY A 84 13.20 1.63 15.66
C GLY A 84 12.12 0.92 14.83
N MET A 85 10.99 1.58 14.51
CA MET A 85 9.94 1.01 13.63
C MET A 85 10.02 1.51 12.18
N ALA A 86 11.00 2.35 11.84
CA ALA A 86 11.09 3.04 10.55
C ALA A 86 12.03 2.36 9.53
N GLU A 87 12.57 1.18 9.82
CA GLU A 87 13.64 0.58 9.01
C GLU A 87 13.15 -0.16 7.74
N ASP A 88 11.84 -0.38 7.58
CA ASP A 88 11.26 -1.20 6.50
C ASP A 88 10.64 -0.40 5.34
N GLU A 89 11.09 0.83 5.06
CA GLU A 89 10.61 1.60 3.89
C GLU A 89 11.74 1.91 2.89
N GLN A 90 11.98 0.96 1.98
CA GLN A 90 12.71 1.14 0.71
C GLN A 90 11.81 0.86 -0.50
#